data_AF-A0A1I6HRV4-F1
#
_entry.id   AF-A0A1I6HRV4-F1
#
_cell.length_a   1.000
_cell.length_b   1.000
_cell.length_c   1.000
_cell.angle_alpha   90.00
_cell.angle_beta   90.00
_cell.angle_gamma   90.00
#
_symmetry.space_group_name_H-M   'P 1'
#
loop_
_entity.id
_entity.type
_entity.pdbx_description
1 polymer ?
#
loop_
_entity_poly.entity_id
_entity_poly.type
_entity_poly.pdbx_seq_one_letter_code
_entity_poly.pdbx_strand_id
1 'polypeptide(L)' 'MKENTEETKFVKEPEEDTREYILQKNKKTKLGVTILTAFLVLLIIGIIISNVFFNN' A
#
# COMPACT_ATOMS: atom_id res chain seq x y z
N MET A 1 -22.62 27.47 11.70
CA MET A 1 -21.88 26.23 11.36
C MET A 1 -20.44 26.66 11.11
N LYS A 2 -19.47 26.23 11.91
CA LYS A 2 -18.05 26.52 11.63
C LYS A 2 -17.67 25.66 10.44
N GLU A 3 -17.26 26.28 9.36
CA GLU A 3 -16.74 25.61 8.17
C GLU A 3 -15.38 25.04 8.55
N ASN A 4 -15.32 23.74 8.86
CA ASN A 4 -14.09 23.05 9.19
C ASN A 4 -13.41 22.68 7.86
N THR A 5 -12.70 23.64 7.27
CA THR A 5 -11.79 23.42 6.14
C THR A 5 -10.50 22.74 6.64
N GLU A 6 -10.60 21.49 7.10
CA GLU A 6 -9.38 20.69 7.25
C GLU A 6 -8.89 20.29 5.85
N GLU A 7 -7.65 20.60 5.51
CA GLU A 7 -7.06 20.17 4.25
C GLU A 7 -6.72 18.68 4.33
N THR A 8 -7.23 17.88 3.39
CA THR A 8 -6.93 16.44 3.32
C THR A 8 -5.43 16.22 3.07
N LYS A 9 -4.77 15.51 4.00
CA LYS A 9 -3.33 15.23 3.94
C LYS A 9 -3.01 13.97 3.12
N PHE A 10 -1.86 13.96 2.45
CA PHE A 10 -1.46 12.78 1.67
C PHE A 10 -1.11 11.58 2.58
N VAL A 11 -0.45 11.83 3.71
CA VAL A 11 -0.06 10.83 4.71
C VAL A 11 -0.53 11.25 6.10
N LYS A 12 -1.15 10.34 6.85
CA LYS A 12 -1.47 10.54 8.27
C LYS A 12 -0.21 10.43 9.12
N GLU A 13 0.13 11.47 9.88
CA GLU A 13 1.13 11.37 10.94
C GLU A 13 0.49 10.88 12.27
N PRO A 14 1.20 10.09 13.09
CA PRO A 14 0.62 9.44 14.27
C PRO A 14 0.13 10.41 15.35
N GLU A 15 0.72 11.61 15.40
CA GLU A 15 0.46 12.66 16.40
C GLU A 15 -0.80 13.48 16.05
N GLU A 16 -1.39 13.26 14.88
CA GLU A 16 -2.53 14.02 14.38
C GLU A 16 -3.83 13.22 14.45
N ASP A 17 -4.85 13.79 15.10
CA ASP A 17 -6.15 13.14 15.29
C ASP A 17 -7.18 13.56 14.21
N THR A 18 -6.71 13.78 12.98
CA THR A 18 -7.59 13.99 11.81
C THR A 18 -7.92 12.66 11.13
N ARG A 19 -9.07 12.59 10.45
CA ARG A 19 -9.46 11.47 9.56
C ARG A 19 -9.27 11.80 8.09
N GLU A 20 -8.91 13.03 7.77
CA GLU A 20 -8.76 13.53 6.41
C GLU A 20 -7.37 13.22 5.85
N TYR A 21 -7.14 11.97 5.46
CA TYR A 21 -5.90 11.56 4.83
C TYR A 21 -6.08 10.43 3.80
N ILE A 22 -5.16 10.35 2.83
CA ILE A 22 -5.18 9.30 1.79
C ILE A 22 -4.46 8.04 2.25
N LEU A 23 -3.25 8.18 2.82
CA LEU A 23 -2.43 7.07 3.27
C LEU A 23 -2.27 7.08 4.79
N GLN A 24 -2.66 5.98 5.45
CA GLN A 24 -2.42 5.81 6.88
C GLN A 24 -1.02 5.27 7.13
N LYS A 25 -0.22 5.98 7.93
CA LYS A 25 1.04 5.47 8.49
C LYS A 25 0.79 4.52 9.66
N ASN A 26 -0.11 3.56 9.45
CA ASN A 26 -0.49 2.57 10.44
C ASN A 26 0.13 1.19 10.10
N LYS A 27 0.21 0.30 11.11
CA LYS A 27 0.77 -1.05 10.93
C LYS A 27 -0.02 -1.89 9.92
N LYS A 28 -1.33 -1.68 9.78
CA LYS A 28 -2.23 -2.46 8.90
C LYS A 28 -2.02 -2.12 7.42
N THR A 29 -1.91 -0.84 7.06
CA THR A 29 -1.62 -0.35 5.71
C THR A 29 -0.24 -0.80 5.28
N LYS A 30 0.76 -0.69 6.16
CA LYS A 30 2.10 -1.22 5.87
C LYS A 30 2.07 -2.74 5.64
N LEU A 31 1.34 -3.49 6.47
CA LEU A 31 1.18 -4.93 6.29
C LEU A 31 0.49 -5.27 4.96
N GLY A 32 -0.59 -4.57 4.61
CA GLY A 32 -1.31 -4.77 3.35
C GLY A 32 -0.43 -4.52 2.13
N VAL A 33 0.32 -3.41 2.12
CA VAL A 33 1.27 -3.10 1.05
C VAL A 33 2.35 -4.18 0.96
N THR A 34 2.93 -4.61 2.08
CA THR A 34 3.96 -5.66 2.09
C THR A 34 3.44 -6.98 1.50
N ILE A 35 2.22 -7.41 1.87
CA ILE A 35 1.61 -8.64 1.35
C ILE A 35 1.39 -8.54 -0.16
N LEU A 36 0.81 -7.42 -0.62
CA LEU A 36 0.58 -7.18 -2.04
C LEU A 36 1.89 -7.24 -2.83
N THR A 37 2.93 -6.54 -2.37
CA THR A 37 4.24 -6.55 -3.01
C THR A 37 4.84 -7.96 -3.06
N ALA A 38 4.72 -8.74 -1.97
CA ALA A 38 5.21 -10.12 -1.95
C ALA A 38 4.52 -11.01 -2.99
N PHE A 39 3.19 -10.90 -3.15
CA PHE A 39 2.46 -11.62 -4.19
C PHE A 39 2.88 -11.21 -5.60
N LEU A 40 3.07 -9.90 -5.84
CA LEU A 40 3.53 -9.42 -7.15
C LEU A 40 4.90 -10.00 -7.52
N VAL A 41 5.84 -10.02 -6.57
CA VAL A 41 7.16 -10.64 -6.79
C VAL A 41 7.03 -12.14 -7.07
N LEU A 42 6.20 -12.85 -6.31
CA LEU A 42 5.91 -14.28 -6.53
C LEU A 42 5.36 -14.55 -7.94
N LEU A 43 4.45 -13.72 -8.44
CA LEU A 43 3.90 -13.85 -9.78
C LEU A 43 4.98 -13.67 -10.85
N ILE A 44 5.87 -12.68 -10.70
CA ILE A 44 6.98 -12.46 -11.62
C ILE A 44 7.91 -13.67 -11.64
N ILE A 45 8.27 -14.21 -10.48
CA ILE A 45 9.10 -15.41 -10.36
C ILE A 45 8.42 -16.60 -11.07
N GLY A 46 7.11 -16.79 -10.85
CA GLY A 46 6.34 -17.84 -11.52
C GLY A 46 6.37 -17.72 -13.04
N ILE A 47 6.25 -16.50 -13.59
CA ILE A 47 6.36 -16.25 -15.03
C ILE A 47 7.76 -16.59 -15.54
N ILE A 48 8.81 -16.20 -14.83
CA ILE A 48 10.20 -16.50 -15.22
C ILE A 48 10.43 -18.02 -15.23
N ILE A 49 10.03 -18.73 -14.18
CA ILE A 49 10.14 -20.19 -14.09
C ILE A 49 9.35 -20.85 -15.22
N SER A 50 8.10 -20.42 -15.43
CA SER A 50 7.26 -20.91 -16.52
C SER A 50 7.97 -20.76 -17.87
N ASN A 51 8.52 -19.58 -18.17
CA ASN A 51 9.28 -19.36 -19.40
C ASN A 51 10.49 -20.30 -19.51
N VAL A 52 11.26 -20.52 -18.44
CA VAL A 52 12.40 -21.44 -18.48
C VAL A 52 11.96 -22.89 -18.75
N PHE A 53 10.85 -23.35 -18.16
CA PHE A 53 10.36 -24.72 -18.32
C PHE A 53 9.65 -24.98 -19.65
N PHE A 54 8.95 -23.99 -20.21
CA PHE A 54 8.19 -24.16 -21.46
C PHE A 54 8.99 -23.79 -22.71
N ASN A 55 10.09 -23.04 -22.57
CA ASN A 55 10.92 -22.57 -23.69
C ASN A 55 12.30 -23.24 -23.78
N ASN A 56 12.55 -24.30 -22.98
CA ASN A 56 13.67 -25.23 -23.08
C ASN A 56 13.15 -26.60 -23.53
#